data_AF-A0A060X1W0-F1
#
_entry.id   AF-A0A060X1W0-F1
#
_cell.length_a   1.000
_cell.length_b   1.000
_cell.length_c   1.000
_cell.angle_alpha   90.00
_cell.angle_beta   90.00
_cell.angle_gamma   90.00
#
_symmetry.space_group_name_H-M   'P 1'
#
loop_
_entity.id
_entity.type
_entity.pdbx_description
1 polymer ?
#
loop_
_entity_poly.entity_id
_entity_poly.type
_entity_poly.pdbx_seq_one_letter_code
_entity_poly.pdbx_strand_id
1 'polypeptide(L)'
;MKKFFEDMKKDLKFKSAGPGKKLTEDASAKPQVVQSSGPAKPCYVAPTEGAQKAGAAALARIEGQPRPRVQTSQDVIRLQVKRELEAEAAAVAEKEKTTAGSNVKDLAFLSVTGVYFTCPLTGATLTKSERDVHIKAAIFMRFEEDAVEASIMMVHTFNKDREKVKAAVDIISKYIENICKNPTEEKYRKIKLSNKVFQEKVKTVEGSREFLEAMGFQSIMLDVEGQEESEEFLVLMEHDSESLEVMKESRDRLQRGEPVRAQLDRQPQAFRPSPNAMRFELPPEFYNLTAEELKREQQQKNEGVDKNTMLRTKAMREREEQRERRKYNYTLLRVRLPDGNILQGTFLAWDKVSVLFQFVRDSLVDGWQPFELVAPGGHKLQEDLELALNECSLVPAVLLTFSWDAAVQADIAAGGGKSSALLKPELLENIQTLS
;
A
#
# COMPACT_ATOMS: atom_id res chain seq x y z
N MET A 1 -30.09 -27.65 -21.86
CA MET A 1 -29.29 -26.45 -21.50
C MET A 1 -29.18 -25.38 -22.60
N LYS A 2 -29.17 -25.69 -23.91
CA LYS A 2 -29.05 -24.64 -24.96
C LYS A 2 -30.22 -23.64 -25.05
N LYS A 3 -31.46 -24.10 -24.81
CA LYS A 3 -32.66 -23.23 -24.83
C LYS A 3 -32.66 -22.16 -23.72
N PHE A 4 -32.08 -22.49 -22.56
CA PHE A 4 -32.02 -21.58 -21.41
C PHE A 4 -31.13 -20.35 -21.68
N PHE A 5 -30.02 -20.54 -22.41
CA PHE A 5 -29.12 -19.45 -22.79
C PHE A 5 -29.67 -18.59 -23.94
N GLU A 6 -30.52 -19.14 -24.80
CA GLU A 6 -31.18 -18.36 -25.86
C GLU A 6 -32.27 -17.45 -25.29
N ASP A 7 -33.01 -17.91 -24.30
CA ASP A 7 -34.05 -17.11 -23.65
C ASP A 7 -33.44 -15.96 -22.84
N MET A 8 -32.32 -16.19 -22.13
CA MET A 8 -31.57 -15.11 -21.47
C MET A 8 -31.02 -14.06 -22.46
N LYS A 9 -30.57 -14.48 -23.66
CA LYS A 9 -30.09 -13.55 -24.69
C LYS A 9 -31.22 -12.72 -25.32
N LYS A 10 -32.43 -13.27 -25.42
CA LYS A 10 -33.60 -12.53 -25.91
C LYS A 10 -34.08 -11.53 -24.86
N ASP A 11 -34.06 -11.91 -23.58
CA ASP A 11 -34.49 -11.05 -22.46
C ASP A 11 -33.56 -9.84 -22.26
N LEU A 12 -32.25 -10.02 -22.49
CA LEU A 12 -31.26 -8.93 -22.50
C LEU A 12 -31.45 -7.95 -23.67
N LYS A 13 -31.92 -8.43 -24.84
CA LYS A 13 -32.21 -7.56 -25.99
C LYS A 13 -33.50 -6.75 -25.81
N PHE A 14 -34.49 -7.29 -25.10
CA PHE A 14 -35.75 -6.58 -24.84
C PHE A 14 -35.66 -5.57 -23.68
N LYS A 15 -34.79 -5.77 -22.68
CA LYS A 15 -34.56 -4.79 -21.60
C LYS A 15 -33.79 -3.53 -22.02
N SER A 16 -33.09 -3.58 -23.17
CA SER A 16 -32.38 -2.42 -23.75
C SER A 16 -33.27 -1.53 -24.62
N ALA A 17 -34.47 -1.98 -24.97
CA ALA A 17 -35.47 -1.15 -25.64
C ALA A 17 -36.41 -0.62 -24.54
N GLY A 18 -36.48 0.69 -24.37
CA GLY A 18 -37.36 1.34 -23.37
C GLY A 18 -38.83 0.92 -23.50
N PRO A 19 -39.68 1.29 -22.53
CA PRO A 19 -41.03 0.73 -22.38
C PRO A 19 -41.87 0.91 -23.66
N GLY A 20 -42.31 -0.21 -24.23
CA GLY A 20 -43.13 -0.23 -25.44
C GLY A 20 -44.54 0.30 -25.19
N LYS A 21 -44.97 1.27 -25.98
CA LYS A 21 -46.37 1.72 -26.07
C LYS A 21 -47.18 0.73 -26.93
N LYS A 22 -48.30 0.24 -26.40
CA LYS A 22 -49.31 -0.52 -27.16
C LYS A 22 -50.29 0.47 -27.81
N LEU A 23 -50.60 0.27 -29.10
CA LEU A 23 -51.46 1.13 -29.93
C LEU A 23 -52.97 0.81 -29.76
N THR A 24 -53.50 0.81 -28.55
CA THR A 24 -54.96 0.70 -28.30
C THR A 24 -55.38 1.45 -27.03
N GLU A 25 -55.00 2.72 -26.88
CA GLU A 25 -55.68 3.61 -25.93
C GLU A 25 -55.87 4.98 -26.59
N ASP A 26 -57.15 5.34 -26.76
CA ASP A 26 -57.63 6.60 -27.32
C ASP A 26 -57.41 7.76 -26.35
N ALA A 27 -56.71 8.80 -26.81
CA ALA A 27 -56.86 10.14 -26.26
C ALA A 27 -56.65 11.18 -27.38
N SER A 28 -57.76 11.82 -27.71
CA SER A 28 -57.99 12.83 -28.73
C SER A 28 -57.07 14.07 -28.61
N ALA A 29 -56.47 14.48 -29.74
CA ALA A 29 -56.54 15.85 -30.29
C ALA A 29 -55.63 15.99 -31.53
N LYS A 30 -56.20 16.36 -32.68
CA LYS A 30 -55.49 16.70 -33.93
C LYS A 30 -54.77 18.06 -33.83
N PRO A 31 -53.81 18.38 -34.72
CA PRO A 31 -54.19 19.00 -36.01
C PRO A 31 -53.50 18.38 -37.25
N GLN A 32 -54.12 18.68 -38.39
CA GLN A 32 -53.92 18.12 -39.74
C GLN A 32 -52.61 18.52 -40.42
N VAL A 33 -52.02 17.59 -41.17
CA VAL A 33 -51.28 17.91 -42.41
C VAL A 33 -51.70 16.92 -43.50
N VAL A 34 -52.08 17.49 -44.64
CA VAL A 34 -52.60 16.81 -45.84
C VAL A 34 -51.44 16.16 -46.60
N GLN A 35 -51.55 14.87 -46.92
CA GLN A 35 -50.75 14.24 -47.97
C GLN A 35 -51.67 13.84 -49.13
N SER A 36 -51.37 14.39 -50.31
CA SER A 36 -51.98 14.00 -51.57
C SER A 36 -51.42 12.66 -52.05
N SER A 37 -52.34 11.77 -52.37
CA SER A 37 -52.20 10.41 -52.88
C SER A 37 -51.75 10.30 -54.33
N GLY A 38 -51.07 9.21 -54.66
CA GLY A 38 -51.10 8.60 -56.00
C GLY A 38 -50.06 7.50 -56.19
N PRO A 39 -50.44 6.21 -56.32
CA PRO A 39 -49.51 5.14 -56.64
C PRO A 39 -49.49 4.90 -58.15
N ALA A 40 -48.32 5.04 -58.78
CA ALA A 40 -48.07 4.49 -60.11
C ALA A 40 -47.04 3.36 -59.98
N LYS A 41 -47.45 2.12 -60.25
CA LYS A 41 -46.54 0.99 -60.43
C LYS A 41 -46.07 0.96 -61.89
N PRO A 42 -44.75 0.94 -62.18
CA PRO A 42 -44.27 0.43 -63.46
C PRO A 42 -43.55 -0.91 -63.31
N CYS A 43 -43.74 -1.72 -64.35
CA CYS A 43 -43.21 -3.05 -64.61
C CYS A 43 -41.68 -3.14 -64.45
N TYR A 44 -41.18 -4.23 -63.84
CA TYR A 44 -39.75 -4.56 -63.82
C TYR A 44 -39.34 -5.11 -65.19
N VAL A 45 -38.67 -4.29 -66.00
CA VAL A 45 -37.92 -4.77 -67.18
C VAL A 45 -36.51 -5.13 -66.72
N ALA A 46 -36.02 -6.31 -67.11
CA ALA A 46 -34.67 -6.75 -66.74
C ALA A 46 -33.62 -5.74 -67.24
N PRO A 47 -32.57 -5.42 -66.45
CA PRO A 47 -31.59 -4.40 -66.81
C PRO A 47 -30.87 -4.79 -68.11
N THR A 48 -30.81 -3.85 -69.06
CA THR A 48 -30.07 -4.01 -70.31
C THR A 48 -28.58 -4.26 -70.03
N GLU A 49 -27.88 -4.93 -70.94
CA GLU A 49 -26.46 -5.29 -70.76
C GLU A 49 -25.58 -4.08 -70.41
N GLY A 50 -25.89 -2.91 -70.95
CA GLY A 50 -25.21 -1.65 -70.59
C GLY A 50 -25.38 -1.28 -69.11
N ALA A 51 -26.57 -1.48 -68.54
CA ALA A 51 -26.85 -1.24 -67.13
C ALA A 51 -26.15 -2.27 -66.23
N GLN A 52 -26.05 -3.53 -66.66
CA GLN A 52 -25.32 -4.56 -65.92
C GLN A 52 -23.81 -4.29 -65.94
N LYS A 53 -23.25 -3.90 -67.09
CA LYS A 53 -21.83 -3.55 -67.22
C LYS A 53 -21.47 -2.28 -66.45
N ALA A 54 -22.36 -1.29 -66.43
CA ALA A 54 -22.22 -0.11 -65.59
C ALA A 54 -22.32 -0.44 -64.09
N GLY A 55 -23.24 -1.34 -63.70
CA GLY A 55 -23.36 -1.84 -62.32
C GLY A 55 -22.10 -2.58 -61.86
N ALA A 56 -21.56 -3.46 -62.70
CA ALA A 56 -20.31 -4.17 -62.43
C ALA A 56 -19.12 -3.20 -62.30
N ALA A 57 -19.03 -2.19 -63.17
CA ALA A 57 -18.00 -1.16 -63.09
C ALA A 57 -18.14 -0.27 -61.84
N ALA A 58 -19.37 -0.02 -61.37
CA ALA A 58 -19.62 0.71 -60.12
C ALA A 58 -19.22 -0.12 -58.89
N LEU A 59 -19.52 -1.42 -58.87
CA LEU A 59 -19.11 -2.32 -57.78
C LEU A 59 -17.58 -2.46 -57.71
N ALA A 60 -16.89 -2.56 -58.85
CA ALA A 60 -15.44 -2.61 -58.90
C ALA A 60 -14.78 -1.32 -58.34
N ARG A 61 -15.43 -0.16 -58.45
CA ARG A 61 -14.95 1.09 -57.83
C ARG A 61 -15.16 1.10 -56.32
N ILE A 62 -16.21 0.45 -55.81
CA ILE A 62 -16.49 0.36 -54.37
C ILE A 62 -15.54 -0.63 -53.67
N GLU A 63 -15.14 -1.70 -54.35
CA GLU A 63 -14.18 -2.68 -53.80
C GLU A 63 -12.72 -2.20 -53.85
N GLY A 64 -12.36 -1.33 -54.80
CA GLY A 64 -10.99 -0.84 -54.99
C GLY A 64 -10.55 0.32 -54.08
N GLN A 65 -11.45 0.96 -53.33
CA GLN A 65 -11.08 2.00 -52.35
C GLN A 65 -11.03 1.41 -50.94
N PRO A 66 -9.89 1.49 -50.22
CA PRO A 66 -9.87 1.16 -48.81
C PRO A 66 -10.77 2.17 -48.10
N ARG A 67 -11.93 1.72 -47.61
CA ARG A 67 -12.80 2.58 -46.80
C ARG A 67 -11.96 3.06 -45.61
N PRO A 68 -11.71 4.37 -45.43
CA PRO A 68 -11.11 4.83 -44.20
C PRO A 68 -12.04 4.36 -43.09
N ARG A 69 -11.50 3.66 -42.11
CA ARG A 69 -12.25 3.18 -40.95
C ARG A 69 -12.82 4.44 -40.29
N VAL A 70 -14.07 4.78 -40.60
CA VAL A 70 -14.73 5.97 -40.04
C VAL A 70 -14.76 5.70 -38.54
N GLN A 71 -13.87 6.38 -37.82
CA GLN A 71 -13.85 6.29 -36.36
C GLN A 71 -15.27 6.67 -35.93
N THR A 72 -15.95 5.70 -35.33
CA THR A 72 -17.28 5.96 -34.79
C THR A 72 -17.14 7.04 -33.72
N SER A 73 -18.20 7.79 -33.42
CA SER A 73 -18.17 8.79 -32.34
C SER A 73 -17.63 8.20 -31.04
N GLN A 74 -17.87 6.90 -30.79
CA GLN A 74 -17.30 6.16 -29.66
C GLN A 74 -15.77 6.00 -29.72
N ASP A 75 -15.18 5.82 -30.90
CA ASP A 75 -13.73 5.68 -31.05
C ASP A 75 -13.01 7.02 -30.86
N VAL A 76 -13.61 8.12 -31.33
CA VAL A 76 -13.12 9.48 -31.10
C VAL A 76 -13.18 9.82 -29.61
N ILE A 77 -14.30 9.50 -28.93
CA ILE A 77 -14.45 9.68 -27.48
C ILE A 77 -13.41 8.84 -26.72
N ARG A 78 -13.17 7.59 -27.12
CA ARG A 78 -12.14 6.74 -26.48
C ARG A 78 -10.74 7.30 -26.65
N LEU A 79 -10.41 7.83 -27.84
CA LEU A 79 -9.10 8.42 -28.10
C LEU A 79 -8.89 9.69 -27.27
N GLN A 80 -9.92 10.54 -27.16
CA GLN A 80 -9.87 11.76 -26.36
C GLN A 80 -9.71 11.45 -24.88
N VAL A 81 -10.51 10.53 -24.34
CA VAL A 81 -10.38 10.06 -22.94
C VAL A 81 -9.00 9.48 -22.68
N LYS A 82 -8.47 8.68 -23.61
CA LYS A 82 -7.11 8.11 -23.47
C LYS A 82 -6.04 9.22 -23.43
N ARG A 83 -6.17 10.24 -24.28
CA ARG A 83 -5.22 11.37 -24.34
C ARG A 83 -5.29 12.24 -23.10
N GLU A 84 -6.48 12.52 -22.59
CA GLU A 84 -6.69 13.25 -21.33
C GLU A 84 -6.11 12.46 -20.13
N LEU A 85 -6.31 11.14 -20.08
CA LEU A 85 -5.71 10.27 -19.06
C LEU A 85 -4.17 10.26 -19.10
N GLU A 86 -3.58 10.22 -20.29
CA GLU A 86 -2.13 10.28 -20.47
C GLU A 86 -1.58 11.66 -20.07
N ALA A 87 -2.29 12.74 -20.39
CA ALA A 87 -1.91 14.10 -20.00
C ALA A 87 -2.03 14.35 -18.49
N GLU A 88 -3.09 13.88 -17.84
CA GLU A 88 -3.22 13.90 -16.38
C GLU A 88 -2.14 13.05 -15.70
N ALA A 89 -1.82 11.87 -16.25
CA ALA A 89 -0.76 11.03 -15.72
C ALA A 89 0.62 11.72 -15.83
N ALA A 90 0.89 12.42 -16.94
CA ALA A 90 2.11 13.20 -17.13
C ALA A 90 2.18 14.41 -16.18
N ALA A 91 1.09 15.17 -16.03
CA ALA A 91 1.04 16.32 -15.12
C ALA A 91 1.18 15.90 -13.64
N VAL A 92 0.65 14.75 -13.26
CA VAL A 92 0.84 14.18 -11.91
C VAL A 92 2.29 13.72 -11.72
N ALA A 93 2.90 13.08 -12.73
CA ALA A 93 4.30 12.67 -12.66
C ALA A 93 5.26 13.87 -12.53
N GLU A 94 4.95 15.00 -13.16
CA GLU A 94 5.70 16.25 -12.94
C GLU A 94 5.48 16.83 -11.54
N LYS A 95 4.24 16.84 -11.04
CA LYS A 95 3.96 17.29 -9.67
C LYS A 95 4.66 16.44 -8.61
N GLU A 96 4.71 15.11 -8.77
CA GLU A 96 5.43 14.17 -7.89
C GLU A 96 6.95 14.42 -7.89
N LYS A 97 7.54 14.85 -9.02
CA LYS A 97 8.96 15.24 -9.08
C LYS A 97 9.22 16.56 -8.36
N THR A 98 8.30 17.51 -8.40
CA THR A 98 8.46 18.81 -7.71
C THR A 98 8.24 18.75 -6.20
N THR A 99 7.43 17.84 -5.67
CA THR A 99 7.19 17.72 -4.22
C THR A 99 8.28 16.96 -3.47
N ALA A 100 9.14 16.21 -4.17
CA ALA A 100 10.25 15.47 -3.56
C ALA A 100 11.46 16.34 -3.16
N GLY A 101 11.46 17.64 -3.51
CA GLY A 101 12.57 18.56 -3.30
C GLY A 101 12.17 19.90 -2.68
N SER A 102 11.36 19.90 -1.62
CA SER A 102 11.24 21.10 -0.78
C SER A 102 12.40 21.11 0.22
N ASN A 103 13.45 21.87 -0.08
CA ASN A 103 14.48 22.22 0.90
C ASN A 103 13.83 23.15 1.94
N VAL A 104 13.30 22.58 3.02
CA VAL A 104 12.77 23.33 4.16
C VAL A 104 13.97 23.95 4.88
N LYS A 105 14.15 25.25 4.71
CA LYS A 105 15.31 26.00 5.23
C LYS A 105 15.24 26.37 6.71
N ASP A 106 14.21 25.98 7.46
CA ASP A 106 14.16 26.21 8.91
C ASP A 106 13.73 24.95 9.67
N LEU A 107 14.72 24.20 10.16
CA LEU A 107 14.54 23.05 11.07
C LEU A 107 13.86 23.46 12.40
N ALA A 108 13.87 24.75 12.75
CA ALA A 108 13.37 25.29 14.01
C ALA A 108 11.83 25.30 14.13
N PHE A 109 11.08 25.17 13.03
CA PHE A 109 9.61 25.20 13.03
C PHE A 109 8.97 23.83 12.80
N LEU A 110 9.76 22.76 12.76
CA LEU A 110 9.23 21.41 12.55
C LEU A 110 8.65 20.86 13.85
N SER A 111 7.42 20.33 13.79
CA SER A 111 6.78 19.66 14.94
C SER A 111 7.55 18.42 15.43
N VAL A 112 8.39 17.84 14.57
CA VAL A 112 9.30 16.73 14.89
C VAL A 112 10.59 16.91 14.09
N THR A 113 11.75 16.68 14.72
CA THR A 113 13.08 16.82 14.09
C THR A 113 13.37 15.77 13.01
N GLY A 114 12.70 14.61 13.09
CA GLY A 114 12.88 13.52 12.13
C GLY A 114 12.03 12.31 12.47
N VAL A 115 12.16 11.26 11.65
CA VAL A 115 11.55 9.94 11.91
C VAL A 115 12.66 8.98 12.30
N TYR A 116 12.54 8.41 13.49
CA TYR A 116 13.55 7.54 14.08
C TYR A 116 13.04 6.11 14.21
N PHE A 117 13.97 5.16 14.31
CA PHE A 117 13.69 3.74 14.39
C PHE A 117 14.56 3.09 15.46
N THR A 118 13.98 2.18 16.22
CA THR A 118 14.71 1.40 17.23
C THR A 118 15.12 0.06 16.65
N CYS A 119 16.40 -0.28 16.74
CA CYS A 119 16.89 -1.59 16.39
C CYS A 119 16.55 -2.60 17.50
N PRO A 120 15.81 -3.69 17.21
CA PRO A 120 15.44 -4.67 18.24
C PRO A 120 16.64 -5.45 18.82
N LEU A 121 17.78 -5.48 18.11
CA LEU A 121 18.96 -6.24 18.54
C LEU A 121 19.88 -5.45 19.46
N THR A 122 19.99 -4.13 19.24
CA THR A 122 20.93 -3.26 19.96
C THR A 122 20.25 -2.21 20.83
N GLY A 123 18.95 -1.99 20.67
CA GLY A 123 18.22 -0.89 21.31
C GLY A 123 18.56 0.50 20.77
N ALA A 124 19.47 0.61 19.79
CA ALA A 124 19.89 1.90 19.25
C ALA A 124 18.78 2.60 18.45
N THR A 125 18.68 3.91 18.63
CA THR A 125 17.79 4.80 17.87
C THR A 125 18.50 5.29 16.61
N LEU A 126 17.87 5.09 15.45
CA LEU A 126 18.49 5.19 14.12
C LEU A 126 17.63 5.99 13.16
N THR A 127 18.26 6.67 12.20
CA THR A 127 17.53 7.33 11.11
C THR A 127 17.16 6.35 10.00
N LYS A 128 16.31 6.79 9.06
CA LYS A 128 15.89 5.98 7.90
C LYS A 128 17.06 5.51 7.01
N SER A 129 18.13 6.28 6.89
CA SER A 129 19.31 5.91 6.11
C SER A 129 20.21 4.91 6.85
N GLU A 130 20.30 5.03 8.17
CA GLU A 130 21.24 4.25 8.98
C GLU A 130 20.67 2.90 9.40
N ARG A 131 19.33 2.77 9.49
CA ARG A 131 18.67 1.56 10.01
C ARG A 131 19.13 0.26 9.35
N ASP A 132 19.22 0.21 8.03
CA ASP A 132 19.53 -1.02 7.30
C ASP A 132 21.02 -1.39 7.45
N VAL A 133 21.88 -0.37 7.49
CA VAL A 133 23.33 -0.55 7.71
C VAL A 133 23.60 -1.02 9.12
N HIS A 134 22.95 -0.42 10.11
CA HIS A 134 23.11 -0.80 11.51
C HIS A 134 22.55 -2.18 11.82
N ILE A 135 21.40 -2.55 11.23
CA ILE A 135 20.86 -3.91 11.36
C ILE A 135 21.83 -4.94 10.76
N LYS A 136 22.39 -4.65 9.58
CA LYS A 136 23.43 -5.50 8.96
C LYS A 136 24.61 -5.69 9.93
N ALA A 137 25.16 -4.60 10.45
CA ALA A 137 26.26 -4.65 11.41
C ALA A 137 25.91 -5.41 12.70
N ALA A 138 24.71 -5.19 13.25
CA ALA A 138 24.25 -5.87 14.46
C ALA A 138 24.12 -7.39 14.26
N ILE A 139 23.67 -7.83 13.08
CA ILE A 139 23.60 -9.26 12.75
C ILE A 139 25.01 -9.85 12.62
N PHE A 140 25.95 -9.13 12.00
CA PHE A 140 27.34 -9.59 11.91
C PHE A 140 28.01 -9.71 13.29
N MET A 141 27.75 -8.79 14.22
CA MET A 141 28.27 -8.92 15.59
C MET A 141 27.73 -10.17 16.30
N ARG A 142 26.46 -10.52 16.06
CA ARG A 142 25.83 -11.73 16.62
C ARG A 142 26.36 -13.03 16.02
N PHE A 143 27.04 -12.95 14.87
CA PHE A 143 27.67 -14.11 14.23
C PHE A 143 28.78 -14.73 15.10
N GLU A 144 29.44 -13.93 15.94
CA GLU A 144 30.44 -14.41 16.90
C GLU A 144 29.82 -15.23 18.06
N GLU A 145 28.54 -14.98 18.39
CA GLU A 145 27.82 -15.67 19.47
C GLU A 145 27.11 -16.94 18.97
N ASP A 146 26.24 -16.81 17.96
CA ASP A 146 25.53 -17.92 17.33
C ASP A 146 25.51 -17.71 15.81
N ALA A 147 26.44 -18.38 15.12
CA ALA A 147 26.58 -18.32 13.68
C ALA A 147 25.31 -18.82 12.95
N VAL A 148 24.56 -19.75 13.53
CA VAL A 148 23.33 -20.31 12.95
C VAL A 148 22.22 -19.28 13.03
N GLU A 149 22.00 -18.67 14.19
CA GLU A 149 20.99 -17.63 14.38
C GLU A 149 21.26 -16.42 13.49
N ALA A 150 22.50 -15.93 13.49
CA ALA A 150 22.90 -14.80 12.68
C ALA A 150 22.66 -15.07 11.19
N SER A 151 23.01 -16.26 10.69
CA SER A 151 22.78 -16.65 9.29
C SER A 151 21.29 -16.72 8.94
N ILE A 152 20.44 -17.27 9.84
CA ILE A 152 18.99 -17.26 9.66
C ILE A 152 18.47 -15.83 9.55
N MET A 153 18.95 -14.92 10.41
CA MET A 153 18.58 -13.51 10.37
C MET A 153 19.03 -12.85 9.06
N MET A 154 20.22 -13.15 8.54
CA MET A 154 20.69 -12.63 7.25
C MET A 154 19.76 -13.06 6.10
N VAL A 155 19.44 -14.35 6.03
CA VAL A 155 18.57 -14.94 5.00
C VAL A 155 17.22 -14.22 4.94
N HIS A 156 16.59 -13.97 6.08
CA HIS A 156 15.29 -13.31 6.13
C HIS A 156 15.36 -11.79 6.02
N THR A 157 16.41 -11.15 6.54
CA THR A 157 16.47 -9.69 6.71
C THR A 157 17.04 -8.95 5.49
N PHE A 158 18.09 -9.47 4.86
CA PHE A 158 18.79 -8.75 3.79
C PHE A 158 18.06 -8.87 2.44
N ASN A 159 17.24 -9.90 2.30
CA ASN A 159 16.57 -10.23 1.05
C ASN A 159 15.15 -9.64 1.01
N LYS A 160 14.89 -8.76 0.03
CA LYS A 160 13.58 -8.09 -0.14
C LYS A 160 12.50 -9.02 -0.69
N ASP A 161 12.89 -9.96 -1.55
CA ASP A 161 11.98 -10.87 -2.26
C ASP A 161 11.65 -12.10 -1.41
N ARG A 162 10.54 -12.05 -0.67
CA ARG A 162 10.08 -13.14 0.21
C ARG A 162 9.91 -14.49 -0.51
N GLU A 163 9.50 -14.47 -1.78
CA GLU A 163 9.33 -15.70 -2.56
C GLU A 163 10.67 -16.38 -2.88
N LYS A 164 11.72 -15.60 -3.15
CA LYS A 164 13.07 -16.13 -3.39
C LYS A 164 13.65 -16.70 -2.11
N VAL A 165 13.48 -16.00 -0.99
CA VAL A 165 13.88 -16.47 0.35
C VAL A 165 13.22 -17.80 0.65
N LYS A 166 11.89 -17.90 0.50
CA LYS A 166 11.16 -19.15 0.74
C LYS A 166 11.66 -20.29 -0.16
N ALA A 167 11.85 -20.03 -1.45
CA ALA A 167 12.36 -21.04 -2.37
C ALA A 167 13.78 -21.53 -2.00
N ALA A 168 14.66 -20.64 -1.54
CA ALA A 168 15.99 -21.00 -1.07
C ALA A 168 15.91 -21.82 0.23
N VAL A 169 15.11 -21.39 1.20
CA VAL A 169 14.87 -22.11 2.47
C VAL A 169 14.31 -23.51 2.22
N ASP A 170 13.38 -23.67 1.27
CA ASP A 170 12.82 -24.98 0.89
C ASP A 170 13.89 -25.91 0.30
N ILE A 171 14.82 -25.38 -0.51
CA ILE A 171 15.92 -26.17 -1.09
C ILE A 171 16.93 -26.57 -0.01
N ILE A 172 17.34 -25.63 0.84
CA ILE A 172 18.27 -25.89 1.95
C ILE A 172 17.67 -26.94 2.91
N SER A 173 16.38 -26.81 3.22
CA SER A 173 15.64 -27.76 4.05
C SER A 173 15.66 -29.17 3.45
N LYS A 174 15.49 -29.31 2.13
CA LYS A 174 15.59 -30.60 1.43
C LYS A 174 16.99 -31.18 1.47
N TYR A 175 18.04 -30.38 1.36
CA TYR A 175 19.42 -30.87 1.51
C TYR A 175 19.62 -31.47 2.90
N ILE A 176 19.26 -30.72 3.94
CA ILE A 176 19.35 -31.17 5.34
C ILE A 176 18.51 -32.41 5.56
N GLU A 177 17.27 -32.44 5.07
CA GLU A 177 16.36 -33.59 5.24
C GLU A 177 16.92 -34.87 4.59
N ASN A 178 17.54 -34.75 3.41
CA ASN A 178 18.17 -35.89 2.73
C ASN A 178 19.37 -36.45 3.52
N ILE A 179 20.19 -35.56 4.09
CA ILE A 179 21.34 -35.92 4.93
C ILE A 179 20.85 -36.59 6.23
N CYS A 180 19.84 -36.03 6.88
CA CYS A 180 19.27 -36.59 8.10
C CYS A 180 18.57 -37.95 7.89
N LYS A 181 17.99 -38.19 6.70
CA LYS A 181 17.38 -39.48 6.35
C LYS A 181 18.41 -40.55 5.98
N ASN A 182 19.48 -40.16 5.29
CA ASN A 182 20.50 -41.07 4.80
C ASN A 182 21.90 -40.61 5.24
N PRO A 183 22.23 -40.70 6.53
CA PRO A 183 23.45 -40.13 7.06
C PRO A 183 24.69 -40.78 6.47
N THR A 184 24.69 -42.08 6.16
CA THR A 184 25.85 -42.82 5.63
C THR A 184 26.15 -42.55 4.15
N GLU A 185 25.26 -41.87 3.42
CA GLU A 185 25.41 -41.73 1.97
C GLU A 185 26.13 -40.42 1.59
N GLU A 186 27.40 -40.52 1.19
CA GLU A 186 28.26 -39.37 0.88
C GLU A 186 27.73 -38.48 -0.26
N LYS A 187 26.92 -39.02 -1.18
CA LYS A 187 26.39 -38.24 -2.30
C LYS A 187 25.50 -37.06 -1.84
N TYR A 188 24.83 -37.20 -0.70
CA TYR A 188 23.99 -36.13 -0.13
C TYR A 188 24.78 -35.15 0.73
N ARG A 189 26.02 -35.51 1.09
CA ARG A 189 26.95 -34.66 1.84
C ARG A 189 27.74 -33.71 0.95
N LYS A 190 27.60 -33.80 -0.38
CA LYS A 190 28.31 -32.96 -1.37
C LYS A 190 27.30 -32.13 -2.15
N ILE A 191 27.41 -30.81 -2.07
CA ILE A 191 26.57 -29.86 -2.83
C ILE A 191 27.45 -29.17 -3.86
N LYS A 192 27.12 -29.33 -5.14
CA LYS A 192 27.82 -28.70 -6.27
C LYS A 192 27.39 -27.24 -6.44
N LEU A 193 28.30 -26.28 -6.32
CA LEU A 193 27.95 -24.86 -6.47
C LEU A 193 27.68 -24.46 -7.93
N SER A 194 28.15 -25.25 -8.91
CA SER A 194 27.82 -25.06 -10.33
C SER A 194 26.43 -25.56 -10.72
N ASN A 195 25.70 -26.21 -9.81
CA ASN A 195 24.33 -26.65 -10.08
C ASN A 195 23.42 -25.43 -10.33
N LYS A 196 22.72 -25.43 -11.48
CA LYS A 196 21.79 -24.35 -11.87
C LYS A 196 20.77 -24.02 -10.79
N VAL A 197 20.21 -25.04 -10.12
CA VAL A 197 19.22 -24.84 -9.06
C VAL A 197 19.84 -24.11 -7.87
N PHE A 198 21.07 -24.48 -7.49
CA PHE A 198 21.80 -23.83 -6.41
C PHE A 198 22.13 -22.38 -6.77
N GLN A 199 22.66 -22.14 -7.98
CA GLN A 199 23.05 -20.80 -8.43
C GLN A 199 21.87 -19.83 -8.54
N GLU A 200 20.75 -20.26 -9.10
CA GLU A 200 19.60 -19.39 -9.34
C GLU A 200 18.76 -19.14 -8.09
N LYS A 201 18.69 -20.11 -7.17
CA LYS A 201 17.80 -20.03 -6.01
C LYS A 201 18.55 -19.75 -4.72
N VAL A 202 19.58 -20.53 -4.41
CA VAL A 202 20.28 -20.48 -3.12
C VAL A 202 21.33 -19.37 -3.14
N LYS A 203 22.25 -19.37 -4.11
CA LYS A 203 23.36 -18.39 -4.21
C LYS A 203 22.89 -16.94 -4.34
N THR A 204 21.69 -16.70 -4.87
CA THR A 204 21.13 -15.33 -4.98
C THR A 204 20.65 -14.74 -3.66
N VAL A 205 20.51 -15.57 -2.62
CA VAL A 205 20.01 -15.18 -1.29
C VAL A 205 21.20 -14.98 -0.35
N GLU A 206 21.40 -13.74 0.10
CA GLU A 206 22.43 -13.38 1.07
C GLU A 206 22.19 -14.12 2.40
N GLY A 207 23.23 -14.67 3.03
CA GLY A 207 23.13 -15.45 4.27
C GLY A 207 22.96 -16.97 4.08
N SER A 208 22.63 -17.42 2.87
CA SER A 208 22.38 -18.85 2.60
C SER A 208 23.65 -19.70 2.64
N ARG A 209 24.78 -19.15 2.19
CA ARG A 209 26.09 -19.82 2.24
C ARG A 209 26.60 -19.88 3.66
N GLU A 210 26.51 -18.77 4.37
CA GLU A 210 26.90 -18.61 5.78
C GLU A 210 26.12 -19.59 6.66
N PHE A 211 24.82 -19.80 6.38
CA PHE A 211 24.02 -20.81 7.07
C PHE A 211 24.54 -22.24 6.82
N LEU A 212 24.90 -22.58 5.57
CA LEU A 212 25.45 -23.92 5.28
C LEU A 212 26.83 -24.09 5.94
N GLU A 213 27.67 -23.07 5.94
CA GLU A 213 28.97 -23.11 6.63
C GLU A 213 28.81 -23.26 8.15
N ALA A 214 27.84 -22.55 8.76
CA ALA A 214 27.50 -22.70 10.17
C ALA A 214 26.93 -24.09 10.52
N MET A 215 26.34 -24.81 9.57
CA MET A 215 25.91 -26.21 9.70
C MET A 215 27.05 -27.23 9.54
N GLY A 216 28.28 -26.77 9.29
CA GLY A 216 29.48 -27.61 9.16
C GLY A 216 29.86 -27.95 7.71
N PHE A 217 29.22 -27.36 6.70
CA PHE A 217 29.68 -27.51 5.32
C PHE A 217 30.97 -26.71 5.12
N GLN A 218 31.97 -27.32 4.49
CA GLN A 218 33.23 -26.67 4.12
C GLN A 218 33.31 -26.51 2.60
N SER A 219 33.80 -25.36 2.14
CA SER A 219 34.07 -25.15 0.72
C SER A 219 35.39 -25.83 0.34
N ILE A 220 35.33 -26.77 -0.62
CA ILE A 220 36.47 -27.52 -1.14
C ILE A 220 36.43 -27.45 -2.66
N MET A 221 37.59 -27.14 -3.27
CA MET A 221 37.77 -27.23 -4.71
C MET A 221 38.10 -28.69 -5.06
N LEU A 222 37.26 -29.32 -5.87
CA LEU A 222 37.48 -30.69 -6.35
C LEU A 222 37.66 -30.69 -7.86
N ASP A 223 38.65 -31.45 -8.33
CA ASP A 223 38.87 -31.68 -9.75
C ASP A 223 37.82 -32.67 -10.26
N VAL A 224 37.07 -32.27 -11.28
CA VAL A 224 36.06 -33.15 -11.90
C VAL A 224 36.72 -33.92 -13.03
N GLU A 225 36.67 -35.26 -12.96
CA GLU A 225 37.22 -36.13 -13.99
C GLU A 225 36.64 -35.76 -15.37
N GLY A 226 37.49 -35.17 -16.23
CA GLY A 226 37.14 -34.77 -17.60
C GLY A 226 37.05 -33.26 -17.87
N GLN A 227 37.33 -32.38 -16.90
CA GLN A 227 37.44 -30.93 -17.10
C GLN A 227 38.74 -30.40 -16.45
N GLU A 228 39.44 -29.47 -17.11
CA GLU A 228 40.66 -28.83 -16.57
C GLU A 228 40.37 -27.79 -15.47
N GLU A 229 39.10 -27.49 -15.21
CA GLU A 229 38.67 -26.53 -14.20
C GLU A 229 38.23 -27.23 -12.91
N SER A 230 38.89 -26.89 -11.80
CA SER A 230 38.49 -27.26 -10.45
C SER A 230 37.15 -26.59 -10.08
N GLU A 231 36.17 -27.36 -9.61
CA GLU A 231 34.85 -26.84 -9.22
C GLU A 231 34.71 -26.74 -7.70
N GLU A 232 34.02 -25.69 -7.21
CA GLU A 232 33.74 -25.49 -5.79
C GLU A 232 32.57 -26.40 -5.35
N PHE A 233 32.79 -27.21 -4.32
CA PHE A 233 31.78 -28.03 -3.65
C PHE A 233 31.67 -27.65 -2.17
N LEU A 234 30.45 -27.58 -1.66
CA LEU A 234 30.19 -27.56 -0.22
C LEU A 234 30.10 -29.01 0.24
N VAL A 235 31.12 -29.45 0.98
CA VAL A 235 31.25 -30.82 1.48
C VAL A 235 31.05 -30.81 2.97
N LEU A 236 30.17 -31.70 3.41
CA LEU A 236 29.84 -31.89 4.79
C LEU A 236 30.67 -33.06 5.35
N MET A 237 31.48 -32.77 6.37
CA MET A 237 32.37 -33.76 7.00
C MET A 237 31.58 -34.78 7.83
N GLU A 238 32.25 -35.77 8.42
CA GLU A 238 31.59 -36.77 9.26
C GLU A 238 30.81 -36.12 10.41
N HIS A 239 29.64 -36.70 10.72
CA HIS A 239 28.72 -36.18 11.71
C HIS A 239 28.35 -37.20 12.75
N ASP A 240 28.26 -36.72 13.97
CA ASP A 240 27.70 -37.45 15.09
C ASP A 240 26.17 -37.31 15.11
N SER A 241 25.50 -38.20 15.87
CA SER A 241 24.04 -38.16 16.04
C SER A 241 23.57 -36.81 16.58
N GLU A 242 24.34 -36.19 17.48
CA GLU A 242 24.03 -34.87 18.06
C GLU A 242 24.07 -33.75 17.00
N SER A 243 25.05 -33.80 16.09
CA SER A 243 25.16 -32.82 14.99
C SER A 243 23.97 -32.90 14.04
N LEU A 244 23.45 -34.12 13.80
CA LEU A 244 22.26 -34.31 12.98
C LEU A 244 20.99 -33.79 13.66
N GLU A 245 20.89 -33.84 14.99
CA GLU A 245 19.78 -33.25 15.73
C GLU A 245 19.83 -31.72 15.68
N VAL A 246 21.00 -31.11 15.91
CA VAL A 246 21.20 -29.67 15.79
C VAL A 246 20.87 -29.19 14.37
N MET A 247 21.23 -29.95 13.34
CA MET A 247 20.91 -29.62 11.94
C MET A 247 19.39 -29.66 11.67
N LYS A 248 18.67 -30.62 12.25
CA LYS A 248 17.19 -30.68 12.15
C LYS A 248 16.54 -29.48 12.83
N GLU A 249 16.98 -29.15 14.04
CA GLU A 249 16.47 -27.99 14.79
C GLU A 249 16.77 -26.67 14.06
N SER A 250 17.98 -26.53 13.55
CA SER A 250 18.42 -25.35 12.80
C SER A 250 17.64 -25.16 11.51
N ARG A 251 17.28 -26.25 10.83
CA ARG A 251 16.34 -26.24 9.70
C ARG A 251 14.95 -25.76 10.14
N ASP A 252 14.43 -26.24 11.26
CA ASP A 252 13.13 -25.80 11.78
C ASP A 252 13.15 -24.34 12.24
N ARG A 253 14.28 -23.84 12.77
CA ARG A 253 14.51 -22.42 13.05
C ARG A 253 14.55 -21.60 11.75
N LEU A 254 15.24 -22.06 10.71
CA LEU A 254 15.31 -21.38 9.41
C LEU A 254 13.92 -21.24 8.75
N GLN A 255 13.08 -22.27 8.84
CA GLN A 255 11.72 -22.26 8.31
C GLN A 255 10.78 -21.31 9.06
N ARG A 256 10.93 -21.20 10.38
CA ARG A 256 10.13 -20.30 11.24
C ARG A 256 10.73 -18.90 11.37
N GLY A 257 11.92 -18.66 10.82
CA GLY A 257 12.62 -17.40 10.94
C GLY A 257 11.80 -16.23 10.39
N GLU A 258 11.84 -15.11 11.12
CA GLU A 258 11.21 -13.86 10.71
C GLU A 258 12.26 -12.78 10.41
N PRO A 259 12.00 -11.88 9.45
CA PRO A 259 12.92 -10.81 9.12
C PRO A 259 13.03 -9.81 10.28
N VAL A 260 14.25 -9.44 10.63
CA VAL A 260 14.50 -8.43 11.67
C VAL A 260 14.30 -7.05 11.07
N ARG A 261 13.27 -6.34 11.54
CA ARG A 261 12.94 -4.99 11.06
C ARG A 261 13.09 -4.00 12.20
N ALA A 262 13.77 -2.88 11.95
CA ALA A 262 13.77 -1.79 12.91
C ALA A 262 12.33 -1.29 13.11
N GLN A 263 11.94 -1.17 14.36
CA GLN A 263 10.61 -0.71 14.77
C GLN A 263 10.58 0.81 14.74
N LEU A 264 9.43 1.40 14.43
CA LEU A 264 9.31 2.86 14.47
C LEU A 264 9.46 3.31 15.93
N ASP A 265 10.41 4.22 16.16
CA ASP A 265 10.49 4.90 17.44
C ASP A 265 9.41 5.98 17.46
N ARG A 266 8.50 5.88 18.43
CA ARG A 266 7.34 6.76 18.54
C ARG A 266 7.68 8.06 19.24
N GLN A 267 8.83 8.14 19.90
CA GLN A 267 9.35 9.29 20.63
C GLN A 267 8.24 10.03 21.41
N PRO A 268 7.66 9.40 22.46
CA PRO A 268 6.60 10.01 23.23
C PRO A 268 7.09 11.33 23.82
N GLN A 269 6.40 12.42 23.50
CA GLN A 269 6.71 13.76 24.01
C GLN A 269 5.47 14.37 24.63
N ALA A 270 5.59 14.88 25.85
CA ALA A 270 4.53 15.63 26.50
C ALA A 270 4.72 17.12 26.24
N PHE A 271 3.60 17.80 25.96
CA PHE A 271 3.56 19.24 25.75
C PHE A 271 2.50 19.89 26.62
N ARG A 272 2.78 21.11 27.08
CA ARG A 272 1.74 22.01 27.60
C ARG A 272 1.21 22.89 26.47
N PRO A 273 -0.12 23.11 26.39
CA PRO A 273 -0.69 24.05 25.43
C PRO A 273 -0.15 25.45 25.71
N SER A 274 0.21 26.20 24.67
CA SER A 274 0.62 27.59 24.87
C SER A 274 -0.57 28.43 25.32
N PRO A 275 -0.39 29.35 26.28
CA PRO A 275 -1.46 30.23 26.75
C PRO A 275 -1.97 31.18 25.65
N ASN A 276 -1.16 31.41 24.62
CA ASN A 276 -1.52 32.26 23.48
C ASN A 276 -2.31 31.52 22.39
N ALA A 277 -2.34 30.18 22.39
CA ALA A 277 -3.05 29.40 21.36
C ALA A 277 -4.57 29.69 21.29
N MET A 278 -5.15 30.21 22.37
CA MET A 278 -6.59 30.53 22.45
C MET A 278 -6.88 32.03 22.26
N ARG A 279 -5.86 32.88 22.07
CA ARG A 279 -6.03 34.32 21.87
C ARG A 279 -6.05 34.65 20.38
N PHE A 280 -7.24 34.96 19.86
CA PHE A 280 -7.47 35.30 18.45
C PHE A 280 -7.64 36.82 18.27
N GLU A 281 -6.62 37.60 18.60
CA GLU A 281 -6.60 39.05 18.32
C GLU A 281 -5.89 39.28 16.98
N LEU A 282 -6.68 39.50 15.92
CA LEU A 282 -6.18 39.71 14.56
C LEU A 282 -6.42 41.15 14.09
N PRO A 283 -5.46 41.78 13.38
CA PRO A 283 -5.66 43.10 12.79
C PRO A 283 -6.84 43.14 11.80
N PRO A 284 -7.56 44.27 11.68
CA PRO A 284 -8.68 44.42 10.74
C PRO A 284 -8.32 44.11 9.27
N GLU A 285 -7.06 44.35 8.87
CA GLU A 285 -6.57 44.04 7.53
C GLU A 285 -6.62 42.56 7.19
N PHE A 286 -6.59 41.66 8.18
CA PHE A 286 -6.75 40.22 7.99
C PHE A 286 -8.09 39.85 7.35
N TYR A 287 -9.13 40.65 7.58
CA TYR A 287 -10.47 40.42 7.04
C TYR A 287 -10.66 41.00 5.63
N ASN A 288 -9.68 41.73 5.11
CA ASN A 288 -9.75 42.32 3.78
C ASN A 288 -9.27 41.32 2.74
N LEU A 289 -10.19 40.86 1.89
CA LEU A 289 -9.88 39.94 0.80
C LEU A 289 -9.03 40.65 -0.27
N THR A 290 -7.88 40.09 -0.59
CA THR A 290 -7.02 40.62 -1.67
C THR A 290 -7.52 40.19 -3.05
N ALA A 291 -7.19 40.95 -4.09
CA ALA A 291 -7.56 40.61 -5.47
C ALA A 291 -6.93 39.28 -5.94
N GLU A 292 -5.76 38.92 -5.40
CA GLU A 292 -5.08 37.65 -5.70
C GLU A 292 -5.80 36.45 -5.07
N GLU A 293 -6.29 36.58 -3.84
CA GLU A 293 -7.09 35.56 -3.17
C GLU A 293 -8.42 35.35 -3.88
N LEU A 294 -9.10 36.42 -4.30
CA LEU A 294 -10.35 36.32 -5.05
C LEU A 294 -10.15 35.58 -6.38
N LYS A 295 -9.06 35.87 -7.10
CA LYS A 295 -8.71 35.16 -8.34
C LYS A 295 -8.41 33.68 -8.10
N ARG A 296 -7.69 33.37 -7.02
CA ARG A 296 -7.38 31.98 -6.62
C ARG A 296 -8.64 31.21 -6.22
N GLU A 297 -9.56 31.85 -5.50
CA GLU A 297 -10.85 31.25 -5.13
C GLU A 297 -11.69 30.95 -6.39
N GLN A 298 -11.75 31.89 -7.35
CA GLN A 298 -12.44 31.67 -8.62
C GLN A 298 -11.84 30.50 -9.40
N GLN A 299 -10.51 30.39 -9.43
CA GLN A 299 -9.83 29.27 -10.09
C GLN A 299 -10.16 27.93 -9.40
N GLN A 300 -10.12 27.87 -8.06
CA GLN A 300 -10.47 26.64 -7.32
C GLN A 300 -11.92 26.22 -7.54
N LYS A 301 -12.85 27.19 -7.61
CA LYS A 301 -14.25 26.93 -7.94
C LYS A 301 -14.39 26.36 -9.35
N ASN A 302 -13.72 26.95 -10.34
CA ASN A 302 -13.72 26.45 -11.72
C ASN A 302 -13.16 25.02 -11.79
N GLU A 303 -12.01 24.76 -11.17
CA GLU A 303 -11.42 23.41 -11.12
C GLU A 303 -12.33 22.39 -10.42
N GLY A 304 -13.05 22.79 -9.37
CA GLY A 304 -14.04 21.96 -8.69
C GLY A 304 -15.23 21.61 -9.59
N VAL A 305 -15.73 22.59 -10.34
CA VAL A 305 -16.79 22.38 -11.35
C VAL A 305 -16.29 21.46 -12.46
N ASP A 306 -15.08 21.66 -12.97
CA ASP A 306 -14.49 20.81 -14.01
C ASP A 306 -14.34 19.36 -13.52
N LYS A 307 -13.88 19.16 -12.28
CA LYS A 307 -13.79 17.82 -11.66
C LYS A 307 -15.16 17.15 -11.51
N ASN A 308 -16.19 17.91 -11.16
CA ASN A 308 -17.54 17.40 -10.96
C ASN A 308 -18.30 17.15 -12.27
N THR A 309 -18.01 17.95 -13.30
CA THR A 309 -18.63 17.82 -14.63
C THR A 309 -17.97 16.72 -15.46
N MET A 310 -16.70 16.37 -15.19
CA MET A 310 -16.02 15.30 -15.88
C MET A 310 -16.48 13.91 -15.42
N LEU A 311 -16.97 13.09 -16.36
CA LEU A 311 -17.33 11.70 -16.12
C LEU A 311 -16.09 10.85 -15.76
N ARG A 312 -15.80 10.72 -14.46
CA ARG A 312 -14.73 9.86 -13.97
C ARG A 312 -15.13 8.39 -14.05
N THR A 313 -14.33 7.61 -14.78
CA THR A 313 -14.47 6.14 -14.81
C THR A 313 -14.19 5.55 -13.42
N LYS A 314 -14.73 4.35 -13.14
CA LYS A 314 -14.46 3.63 -11.88
C LYS A 314 -12.96 3.47 -11.62
N ALA A 315 -12.19 3.16 -12.67
CA ALA A 315 -10.75 2.99 -12.60
C ALA A 315 -10.00 4.29 -12.24
N MET A 316 -10.49 5.45 -12.70
CA MET A 316 -9.91 6.75 -12.32
C MET A 316 -10.12 7.02 -10.83
N ARG A 317 -11.34 6.81 -10.31
CA ARG A 317 -11.67 7.03 -8.89
C ARG A 317 -10.86 6.13 -7.97
N GLU A 318 -10.81 4.84 -8.28
CA GLU A 318 -10.07 3.87 -7.47
C GLU A 318 -8.57 4.16 -7.47
N ARG A 319 -8.01 4.58 -8.61
CA ARG A 319 -6.59 4.95 -8.70
C ARG A 319 -6.26 6.23 -7.93
N GLU A 320 -7.15 7.22 -7.96
CA GLU A 320 -7.00 8.47 -7.19
C GLU A 320 -7.10 8.20 -5.68
N GLU A 321 -8.07 7.39 -5.25
CA GLU A 321 -8.23 6.98 -3.86
C GLU A 321 -7.01 6.17 -3.36
N GLN A 322 -6.49 5.24 -4.16
CA GLN A 322 -5.26 4.51 -3.81
C GLN A 322 -4.05 5.43 -3.70
N ARG A 323 -3.97 6.48 -4.53
CA ARG A 323 -2.91 7.49 -4.45
C ARG A 323 -3.04 8.32 -3.19
N GLU A 324 -4.25 8.76 -2.84
CA GLU A 324 -4.49 9.49 -1.59
C GLU A 324 -4.15 8.64 -0.37
N ARG A 325 -4.54 7.37 -0.36
CA ARG A 325 -4.21 6.41 0.72
C ARG A 325 -2.70 6.17 0.89
N ARG A 326 -1.92 6.29 -0.20
CA ARG A 326 -0.46 6.12 -0.21
C ARG A 326 0.30 7.45 -0.15
N LYS A 327 -0.40 8.57 -0.02
CA LYS A 327 0.20 9.91 -0.04
C LYS A 327 1.14 10.13 1.14
N TYR A 328 0.84 9.51 2.28
CA TYR A 328 1.60 9.66 3.51
C TYR A 328 2.06 8.31 4.04
N ASN A 329 3.32 8.22 4.43
CA ASN A 329 3.90 7.02 5.04
C ASN A 329 3.86 7.08 6.58
N TYR A 330 3.85 8.28 7.13
CA TYR A 330 3.90 8.56 8.56
C TYR A 330 2.74 9.48 8.94
N THR A 331 2.33 9.40 10.20
CA THR A 331 1.35 10.29 10.79
C THR A 331 1.81 10.77 12.17
N LEU A 332 1.53 12.03 12.48
CA LEU A 332 1.79 12.63 13.79
C LEU A 332 0.48 12.71 14.57
N LEU A 333 0.40 11.99 15.68
CA LEU A 333 -0.78 12.02 16.53
C LEU A 333 -0.48 12.77 17.82
N ARG A 334 -1.38 13.69 18.16
CA ARG A 334 -1.38 14.41 19.43
C ARG A 334 -2.62 14.01 20.20
N VAL A 335 -2.49 13.61 21.46
CA VAL A 335 -3.60 13.21 22.32
C VAL A 335 -3.70 14.23 23.45
N ARG A 336 -4.80 14.98 23.48
CA ARG A 336 -5.11 15.92 24.55
C ARG A 336 -5.72 15.19 25.72
N LEU A 337 -5.07 15.30 26.87
CA LEU A 337 -5.48 14.71 28.12
C LEU A 337 -6.41 15.65 28.92
N PRO A 338 -7.20 15.12 29.88
CA PRO A 338 -8.08 15.89 30.74
C PRO A 338 -7.37 16.93 31.62
N ASP A 339 -6.11 16.71 31.95
CA ASP A 339 -5.24 17.64 32.69
C ASP A 339 -4.75 18.83 31.82
N GLY A 340 -5.10 18.82 30.53
CA GLY A 340 -4.71 19.83 29.55
C GLY A 340 -3.39 19.52 28.85
N ASN A 341 -2.64 18.50 29.27
CA ASN A 341 -1.39 18.10 28.61
C ASN A 341 -1.66 17.45 27.26
N ILE A 342 -0.69 17.53 26.36
CA ILE A 342 -0.76 16.97 25.01
C ILE A 342 0.36 15.94 24.86
N LEU A 343 0.01 14.68 24.64
CA LEU A 343 0.95 13.62 24.32
C LEU A 343 1.13 13.54 22.80
N GLN A 344 2.34 13.72 22.30
CA GLN A 344 2.69 13.58 20.90
C GLN A 344 3.38 12.23 20.64
N GLY A 345 3.06 11.59 19.53
CA GLY A 345 3.75 10.41 19.04
C GLY A 345 3.74 10.30 17.52
N THR A 346 4.80 9.73 16.96
CA THR A 346 4.92 9.43 15.53
C THR A 346 4.53 7.99 15.22
N PHE A 347 3.67 7.79 14.22
CA PHE A 347 3.15 6.49 13.80
C PHE A 347 3.31 6.26 12.30
N LEU A 348 3.21 5.00 11.85
CA LEU A 348 3.05 4.71 10.43
C LEU A 348 1.60 4.96 10.03
N ALA A 349 1.37 5.47 8.81
CA ALA A 349 0.01 5.67 8.30
C ALA A 349 -0.78 4.35 8.20
N TRP A 350 -0.08 3.21 8.20
CA TRP A 350 -0.63 1.86 8.09
C TRP A 350 -0.70 1.14 9.44
N ASP A 351 -0.28 1.78 10.54
CA ASP A 351 -0.44 1.20 11.87
C ASP A 351 -1.92 1.01 12.18
N LYS A 352 -2.23 -0.03 12.98
CA LYS A 352 -3.58 -0.29 13.45
C LYS A 352 -3.95 0.67 14.57
N VAL A 353 -5.24 0.97 14.72
CA VAL A 353 -5.76 1.78 15.83
C VAL A 353 -5.39 1.18 17.20
N SER A 354 -5.35 -0.14 17.33
CA SER A 354 -4.92 -0.81 18.57
C SER A 354 -3.52 -0.41 19.06
N VAL A 355 -2.61 -0.12 18.14
CA VAL A 355 -1.23 0.33 18.45
C VAL A 355 -1.24 1.70 19.12
N LEU A 356 -2.15 2.59 18.70
CA LEU A 356 -2.34 3.89 19.32
C LEU A 356 -2.89 3.75 20.75
N PHE A 357 -3.85 2.86 20.98
CA PHE A 357 -4.38 2.59 22.31
C PHE A 357 -3.29 2.04 23.24
N GLN A 358 -2.48 1.08 22.77
CA GLN A 358 -1.34 0.57 23.52
C GLN A 358 -0.33 1.68 23.85
N PHE A 359 0.01 2.53 22.89
CA PHE A 359 0.91 3.66 23.12
C PHE A 359 0.41 4.62 24.20
N VAL A 360 -0.90 4.94 24.20
CA VAL A 360 -1.50 5.78 25.23
C VAL A 360 -1.45 5.07 26.59
N ARG A 361 -1.79 3.78 26.66
CA ARG A 361 -1.69 2.98 27.90
C ARG A 361 -0.28 2.97 28.47
N ASP A 362 0.72 2.76 27.61
CA ASP A 362 2.13 2.74 28.00
C ASP A 362 2.62 4.09 28.50
N SER A 363 1.96 5.19 28.13
CA SER A 363 2.31 6.55 28.56
C SER A 363 1.61 6.99 29.85
N LEU A 364 0.54 6.28 30.24
CA LEU A 364 -0.25 6.57 31.43
C LEU A 364 0.30 5.86 32.67
N VAL A 365 0.06 6.43 33.85
CA VAL A 365 0.34 5.77 35.14
C VAL A 365 -0.67 4.64 35.38
N ASP A 366 -1.96 4.95 35.23
CA ASP A 366 -3.07 4.01 35.36
C ASP A 366 -3.52 3.44 34.00
N GLY A 367 -2.59 2.89 33.23
CA GLY A 367 -2.83 2.36 31.88
C GLY A 367 -3.80 1.16 31.81
N TRP A 368 -4.24 0.62 32.95
CA TRP A 368 -5.21 -0.49 33.03
C TRP A 368 -6.67 -0.02 32.90
N GLN A 369 -6.95 1.27 33.12
CA GLN A 369 -8.32 1.80 33.11
C GLN A 369 -8.86 1.93 31.67
N PRO A 370 -10.15 1.60 31.43
CA PRO A 370 -10.79 1.84 30.15
C PRO A 370 -10.89 3.34 29.82
N PHE A 371 -10.51 3.71 28.59
CA PHE A 371 -10.64 5.08 28.08
C PHE A 371 -11.08 5.09 26.63
N GLU A 372 -11.60 6.23 26.22
CA GLU A 372 -12.04 6.52 24.86
C GLU A 372 -11.15 7.59 24.23
N LEU A 373 -10.90 7.45 22.93
CA LEU A 373 -10.22 8.45 22.10
C LEU A 373 -11.21 9.00 21.07
N VAL A 374 -11.34 10.31 21.02
CA VAL A 374 -12.27 10.99 20.11
C VAL A 374 -11.48 11.75 19.05
N ALA A 375 -11.75 11.46 17.78
CA ALA A 375 -11.16 12.13 16.64
C ALA A 375 -11.80 13.52 16.39
N PRO A 376 -11.10 14.44 15.70
CA PRO A 376 -11.70 15.70 15.27
C PRO A 376 -12.95 15.43 14.41
N GLY A 377 -14.11 15.87 14.89
CA GLY A 377 -15.41 15.52 14.31
C GLY A 377 -16.32 14.72 15.25
N GLY A 378 -15.84 14.34 16.44
CA GLY A 378 -16.66 13.67 17.46
C GLY A 378 -16.80 12.16 17.26
N HIS A 379 -16.08 11.60 16.30
CA HIS A 379 -16.03 10.16 16.07
C HIS A 379 -15.21 9.48 17.16
N LYS A 380 -15.83 8.60 17.94
CA LYS A 380 -15.14 7.77 18.92
C LYS A 380 -14.39 6.64 18.19
N LEU A 381 -13.10 6.52 18.49
CA LEU A 381 -12.29 5.40 18.03
C LEU A 381 -12.57 4.19 18.93
N GLN A 382 -12.81 3.03 18.33
CA GLN A 382 -12.95 1.78 19.05
C GLN A 382 -11.64 1.00 19.00
N GLU A 383 -11.24 0.39 20.12
CA GLU A 383 -10.00 -0.36 20.25
C GLU A 383 -9.99 -1.64 19.40
N ASP A 384 -11.15 -2.31 19.29
CA ASP A 384 -11.32 -3.57 18.54
C ASP A 384 -11.24 -3.41 17.02
N LEU A 385 -11.16 -2.17 16.53
CA LEU A 385 -11.05 -1.91 15.10
C LEU A 385 -9.63 -2.21 14.62
N GLU A 386 -9.47 -3.31 13.88
CA GLU A 386 -8.26 -3.61 13.12
C GLU A 386 -8.08 -2.71 11.86
N LEU A 387 -8.66 -1.51 11.88
CA LEU A 387 -8.52 -0.53 10.81
C LEU A 387 -7.17 0.19 10.93
N ALA A 388 -6.62 0.55 9.77
CA ALA A 388 -5.40 1.33 9.71
C ALA A 388 -5.68 2.83 9.93
N LEU A 389 -4.69 3.56 10.46
CA LEU A 389 -4.82 4.99 10.75
C LEU A 389 -5.20 5.83 9.50
N ASN A 390 -4.70 5.46 8.32
CA ASN A 390 -5.06 6.11 7.05
C ASN A 390 -6.53 5.89 6.66
N GLU A 391 -7.14 4.77 7.04
CA GLU A 391 -8.56 4.48 6.78
C GLU A 391 -9.47 5.27 7.72
N CYS A 392 -9.01 5.50 8.95
CA CYS A 392 -9.67 6.35 9.93
C CYS A 392 -9.48 7.85 9.69
N SER A 393 -8.86 8.25 8.57
CA SER A 393 -8.50 9.66 8.28
C SER A 393 -7.63 10.31 9.37
N LEU A 394 -6.84 9.51 10.09
CA LEU A 394 -5.94 9.95 11.16
C LEU A 394 -4.56 10.36 10.61
N VAL A 395 -4.53 10.97 9.42
CA VAL A 395 -3.32 11.25 8.64
C VAL A 395 -3.47 12.62 7.95
N PRO A 396 -2.39 13.42 7.82
CA PRO A 396 -1.01 13.20 8.27
C PRO A 396 -0.71 13.71 9.68
N ALA A 397 -1.57 14.55 10.24
CA ALA A 397 -1.42 15.07 11.59
C ALA A 397 -2.80 15.28 12.21
N VAL A 398 -3.03 14.71 13.39
CA VAL A 398 -4.36 14.73 14.04
C VAL A 398 -4.23 14.96 15.54
N LEU A 399 -5.12 15.79 16.08
CA LEU A 399 -5.32 16.02 17.51
C LEU A 399 -6.52 15.21 18.00
N LEU A 400 -6.29 14.21 18.83
CA LEU A 400 -7.30 13.40 19.48
C LEU A 400 -7.60 13.95 20.87
N THR A 401 -8.83 13.77 21.33
CA THR A 401 -9.23 14.09 22.70
C THR A 401 -9.38 12.79 23.49
N PHE A 402 -8.68 12.69 24.62
CA PHE A 402 -8.79 11.58 25.54
C PHE A 402 -9.88 11.85 26.56
N SER A 403 -10.70 10.84 26.83
CA SER A 403 -11.66 10.84 27.93
C SER A 403 -11.70 9.47 28.59
N TRP A 404 -11.68 9.46 29.93
CA TRP A 404 -11.94 8.25 30.69
C TRP A 404 -13.38 7.77 30.50
N ASP A 405 -13.62 6.47 30.65
CA ASP A 405 -14.98 5.94 30.67
C ASP A 405 -15.77 6.57 31.84
N ALA A 406 -16.90 7.18 31.51
CA ALA A 406 -17.74 7.91 32.45
C ALA A 406 -18.28 6.99 33.58
N ALA A 407 -18.53 5.71 33.30
CA ALA A 407 -19.02 4.77 34.31
C ALA A 407 -17.92 4.49 35.36
N VAL A 408 -16.70 4.21 34.90
CA VAL A 408 -15.56 3.90 35.77
C VAL A 408 -15.15 5.14 36.59
N GLN A 409 -15.19 6.33 35.98
CA GLN A 409 -14.91 7.56 36.71
C GLN A 409 -15.95 7.87 37.79
N ALA A 410 -17.23 7.57 37.55
CA ALA A 410 -18.27 7.74 38.55
C ALA A 410 -18.04 6.83 39.77
N ASP A 411 -17.61 5.59 39.54
CA ASP A 411 -17.30 4.63 40.62
C ASP A 411 -16.07 5.04 41.43
N ILE A 412 -15.00 5.51 40.76
CA ILE A 412 -13.79 6.02 41.43
C ILE A 412 -14.09 7.27 42.26
N ALA A 413 -14.90 8.18 41.71
CA ALA A 413 -15.34 9.39 42.41
C ALA A 413 -16.21 9.04 43.64
N ALA A 414 -17.09 8.06 43.52
CA ALA A 414 -17.88 7.54 44.64
C ALA A 414 -17.00 6.89 45.72
N GLY A 415 -15.86 6.30 45.34
CA GLY A 415 -14.85 5.75 46.24
C GLY A 415 -13.90 6.78 46.88
N GLY A 416 -14.03 8.07 46.58
CA GLY A 416 -13.18 9.13 47.14
C GLY A 416 -11.76 9.21 46.55
N GLY A 417 -11.51 8.53 45.43
CA GLY A 417 -10.23 8.61 44.72
C GLY A 417 -10.03 9.99 44.08
N LYS A 418 -8.86 10.61 44.30
CA LYS A 418 -8.42 11.78 43.53
C LYS A 418 -7.66 11.31 42.30
N SER A 419 -7.94 11.90 41.14
CA SER A 419 -7.16 11.66 39.93
C SER A 419 -5.71 12.10 40.14
N SER A 420 -4.80 11.14 40.21
CA SER A 420 -3.35 11.32 40.18
C SER A 420 -2.92 11.88 38.81
N ALA A 421 -1.65 12.30 38.71
CA ALA A 421 -1.05 12.68 37.43
C ALA A 421 -1.26 11.55 36.40
N LEU A 422 -1.83 11.91 35.24
CA LEU A 422 -2.23 10.92 34.24
C LEU A 422 -1.03 10.33 33.50
N LEU A 423 -0.05 11.18 33.18
CA LEU A 423 1.18 10.80 32.49
C LEU A 423 2.25 10.31 33.46
N LYS A 424 3.08 9.38 32.98
CA LYS A 424 4.28 8.93 33.69
C LYS A 424 5.22 10.11 34.01
N PRO A 425 5.92 10.06 35.17
CA PRO A 425 6.76 11.16 35.63
C PRO A 425 7.89 11.49 34.66
N GLU A 426 8.47 10.48 33.99
CA GLU A 426 9.54 10.63 32.99
C GLU A 426 9.14 11.55 31.81
N LEU A 427 7.86 11.50 31.42
CA LEU A 427 7.32 12.36 30.36
C LEU A 427 7.02 13.78 30.86
N LEU A 428 6.64 13.90 32.13
CA LEU A 428 6.35 15.20 32.76
C LEU A 428 7.63 15.99 33.06
N GLU A 429 8.75 15.33 33.33
CA GLU A 429 10.05 15.97 33.54
C GLU A 429 10.56 16.67 32.28
N ASN A 430 10.29 16.08 31.11
CA ASN A 430 10.72 16.59 29.80
C ASN A 430 9.65 17.44 29.09
N ILE A 431 8.63 17.92 29.82
CA ILE A 431 7.49 18.60 29.22
C ILE A 431 7.88 19.95 28.62
N GLN A 432 7.57 20.13 27.34
CA GLN A 432 7.85 21.37 26.61
C GLN A 432 6.56 22.20 26.44
N THR A 433 6.70 23.50 26.19
CA THR A 433 5.55 24.32 25.78
C THR A 433 5.42 24.25 24.28
N LEU A 434 4.22 23.91 23.79
CA LEU A 434 3.94 23.84 22.36
C LEU A 434 3.98 25.26 21.79
N SER A 435 5.03 25.59 21.04
CA SER A 435 5.27 26.92 20.46
C SER A 435 4.26 27.29 19.39
#